data_AF-A0A7X0JGG9-F1
#
_entry.id   AF-A0A7X0JGG9-F1
#
_cell.length_a   1.000
_cell.length_b   1.000
_cell.length_c   1.000
_cell.angle_alpha   90.00
_cell.angle_beta   90.00
_cell.angle_gamma   90.00
#
_symmetry.space_group_name_H-M   'P 1'
#
loop_
_entity.id
_entity.type
_entity.pdbx_description
1 polymer ?
#
loop_
_entity_poly.entity_id
_entity_poly.type
_entity_poly.pdbx_seq_one_letter_code
_entity_poly.pdbx_strand_id
1 'polypeptide(L)'
;MSVLLALAMQVAAQPSPVRPKMTRADLNAMADACQAPRKWVVLRANEIVFRANPDADQAKIECMLKKISAVVATSNIGFIGNEQASEKK
;
A
#
# COMPACT_ATOMS: atom_id res chain seq x y z
N MET A 1 1.61 -52.16 26.56
CA MET A 1 0.96 -50.86 26.77
C MET A 1 2.02 -49.77 26.71
N SER A 2 1.92 -48.85 25.76
CA SER A 2 2.24 -47.41 25.89
C SER A 2 2.49 -46.80 24.51
N VAL A 3 1.42 -46.24 23.95
CA VAL A 3 1.37 -45.45 22.72
C VAL A 3 1.40 -43.99 23.13
N LEU A 4 2.54 -43.31 23.04
CA LEU A 4 2.70 -41.91 23.50
C LEU A 4 4.03 -41.41 22.88
N LEU A 5 4.15 -40.37 22.06
CA LEU A 5 3.44 -39.11 21.90
C LEU A 5 3.52 -38.69 20.42
N ALA A 6 2.40 -38.32 19.81
CA ALA A 6 2.39 -37.54 18.58
C ALA A 6 2.89 -36.12 18.89
N LEU A 7 4.06 -35.74 18.36
CA LEU A 7 4.57 -34.38 18.48
C LEU A 7 3.62 -33.43 17.77
N ALA A 8 3.14 -32.45 18.54
CA ALA A 8 2.13 -31.49 18.20
C ALA A 8 2.46 -30.70 16.92
N MET A 9 1.55 -30.78 15.94
CA MET A 9 1.43 -29.76 14.90
C MET A 9 0.95 -28.47 15.55
N GLN A 10 1.87 -27.62 15.97
CA GLN A 10 1.59 -26.24 16.38
C GLN A 10 2.57 -25.32 15.66
N VAL A 11 2.56 -25.34 14.33
CA VAL A 11 3.04 -24.18 13.58
C VAL A 11 1.94 -23.14 13.71
N ALA A 12 2.14 -22.25 14.69
CA ALA A 12 1.28 -21.16 15.05
C ALA A 12 0.61 -20.54 13.81
N ALA A 13 -0.72 -20.58 13.78
CA ALA A 13 -1.49 -19.62 13.01
C ALA A 13 -1.13 -18.24 13.61
N GLN A 14 -0.09 -17.61 13.06
CA GLN A 14 0.24 -16.23 13.40
C GLN A 14 -1.05 -15.46 13.17
N PRO A 15 -1.57 -14.72 14.17
CA PRO A 15 -2.70 -13.85 13.92
C PRO A 15 -2.25 -12.93 12.79
N SER A 16 -2.91 -13.05 11.64
CA SER A 16 -2.62 -12.20 10.50
C SER A 16 -2.65 -10.76 11.04
N PRO A 17 -1.57 -9.98 10.89
CA PRO A 17 -1.53 -8.64 11.45
C PRO A 17 -2.77 -7.93 10.92
N VAL A 18 -3.65 -7.55 11.85
CA VAL A 18 -4.85 -6.79 11.53
C VAL A 18 -4.33 -5.47 11.00
N ARG A 19 -4.20 -5.39 9.67
CA ARG A 19 -3.73 -4.18 9.02
C ARG A 19 -4.79 -3.13 9.33
N PRO A 20 -4.43 -2.02 10.01
CA PRO A 20 -5.37 -0.97 10.27
C PRO A 20 -6.02 -0.57 8.95
N LYS A 21 -7.35 -0.51 8.94
CA LYS A 21 -8.09 -0.04 7.76
C LYS A 21 -7.61 1.37 7.47
N MET A 22 -6.95 1.56 6.32
CA MET A 22 -6.38 2.85 5.93
C MET A 22 -7.49 3.90 5.89
N THR A 23 -7.33 4.98 6.65
CA THR A 23 -8.31 6.06 6.68
C THR A 23 -7.90 7.21 5.77
N ARG A 24 -8.84 8.11 5.50
CA ARG A 24 -8.54 9.36 4.79
C ARG A 24 -7.54 10.23 5.56
N ALA A 25 -7.57 10.20 6.89
CA ALA A 25 -6.67 10.96 7.73
C ALA A 25 -5.22 10.46 7.59
N ASP A 26 -5.03 9.14 7.54
CA ASP A 26 -3.70 8.52 7.36
C ASP A 26 -3.06 8.94 6.03
N LEU A 27 -3.86 8.93 4.95
CA LEU A 27 -3.41 9.37 3.62
C LEU A 27 -3.05 10.85 3.61
N ASN A 28 -3.83 11.70 4.30
CA ASN A 28 -3.52 13.12 4.40
C ASN A 28 -2.23 13.34 5.20
N ALA A 29 -2.02 12.60 6.29
CA ALA A 29 -0.80 12.67 7.08
C ALA A 29 0.44 12.25 6.28
N MET A 30 0.31 11.23 5.42
CA MET A 30 1.39 10.84 4.49
C MET A 30 1.69 11.93 3.47
N ALA A 31 0.66 12.53 2.88
CA ALA A 31 0.81 13.64 1.94
C ALA A 31 1.49 14.84 2.59
N ASP A 32 1.08 15.21 3.81
CA ASP A 32 1.68 16.30 4.57
C ASP A 32 3.15 16.02 4.90
N ALA A 33 3.48 14.80 5.33
CA ALA A 33 4.85 14.38 5.62
C ALA A 33 5.77 14.40 4.38
N CYS A 34 5.21 14.20 3.19
CA CYS A 34 5.94 14.29 1.92
C CYS A 34 5.82 15.67 1.25
N GLN A 35 5.21 16.65 1.91
CA GLN A 35 4.92 17.98 1.35
C GLN A 35 4.23 17.91 -0.03
N ALA A 36 3.40 16.88 -0.20
CA ALA A 36 2.66 16.58 -1.41
C ALA A 36 1.20 17.05 -1.27
N PRO A 37 0.54 17.45 -2.37
CA PRO A 37 -0.89 17.78 -2.32
C PRO A 37 -1.75 16.59 -1.85
N ARG A 38 -2.58 16.78 -0.82
CA ARG A 38 -3.54 15.76 -0.31
C ARG A 38 -4.49 15.20 -1.37
N LYS A 39 -4.68 15.93 -2.48
CA LYS A 39 -5.49 15.50 -3.63
C LYS A 39 -4.83 14.41 -4.48
N TRP A 40 -3.52 14.19 -4.34
CA TRP A 40 -2.81 13.13 -5.07
C TRP A 40 -3.15 11.74 -4.56
N VAL A 41 -3.57 11.60 -3.31
CA VAL A 41 -4.04 10.33 -2.78
C VAL A 41 -5.54 10.37 -2.63
N VAL A 42 -6.23 9.31 -3.01
CA VAL A 42 -7.68 9.15 -2.84
C VAL A 42 -7.94 7.73 -2.34
N LEU A 43 -8.74 7.61 -1.28
CA LEU A 43 -9.23 6.31 -0.82
C LEU A 43 -10.54 6.00 -1.56
N ARG A 44 -10.60 4.90 -2.30
CA ARG A 44 -11.80 4.40 -2.97
C ARG A 44 -12.13 3.01 -2.45
N ALA A 45 -13.17 2.89 -1.63
CA ALA A 45 -13.57 1.66 -0.95
C ALA A 45 -12.41 1.03 -0.15
N ASN A 46 -11.60 0.17 -0.78
CA ASN A 46 -10.42 -0.46 -0.17
C ASN A 46 -9.13 -0.27 -0.99
N GLU A 47 -9.16 0.60 -1.99
CA GLU A 47 -8.05 0.92 -2.87
C GLU A 47 -7.50 2.31 -2.58
N ILE A 48 -6.18 2.45 -2.61
CA ILE A 48 -5.52 3.75 -2.61
C ILE A 48 -5.16 4.08 -4.05
N VAL A 49 -5.74 5.16 -4.55
CA VAL A 49 -5.44 5.69 -5.88
C VAL A 49 -4.46 6.83 -5.74
N PHE A 50 -3.30 6.70 -6.38
CA PHE A 50 -2.28 7.74 -6.45
C PHE A 50 -2.35 8.47 -7.81
N ARG A 51 -2.45 9.81 -7.77
CA ARG A 51 -2.69 10.73 -8.89
C ARG A 51 -1.76 11.94 -8.80
N ALA A 52 -0.47 11.71 -8.97
CA ALA A 52 0.48 12.81 -9.14
C ALA A 52 0.31 13.45 -10.53
N ASN A 53 0.62 14.74 -10.64
CA ASN A 53 0.78 15.39 -11.94
C ASN A 53 2.05 14.81 -12.62
N PRO A 54 2.10 14.54 -13.93
CA PRO A 54 3.35 14.22 -14.63
C PRO A 54 4.49 15.22 -14.36
N ASP A 55 4.20 16.51 -14.19
CA ASP A 55 5.20 17.54 -13.88
C ASP A 55 5.46 17.72 -12.38
N ALA A 56 4.99 16.77 -11.55
CA ALA A 56 5.23 16.79 -10.13
C ALA A 56 6.71 16.58 -9.81
N ASP A 57 7.16 17.23 -8.73
CA ASP A 57 8.46 16.97 -8.14
C ASP A 57 8.65 15.47 -7.85
N GLN A 58 9.67 14.88 -8.48
CA GLN A 58 9.98 13.46 -8.38
C GLN A 58 10.26 13.02 -6.94
N ALA A 59 10.93 13.84 -6.13
CA ALA A 59 11.23 13.50 -4.74
C ALA A 59 9.95 13.37 -3.90
N LYS A 60 8.92 14.18 -4.21
CA LYS A 60 7.60 14.08 -3.57
C LYS A 60 6.85 12.82 -4.00
N ILE A 61 6.94 12.46 -5.28
CA ILE A 61 6.36 11.20 -5.79
C ILE A 61 7.01 10.02 -5.09
N GLU A 62 8.34 9.94 -5.06
CA GLU A 62 9.08 8.85 -4.43
C GLU A 62 8.77 8.73 -2.95
N CYS A 63 8.72 9.86 -2.22
CA CYS A 63 8.33 9.88 -0.81
C CYS A 63 6.94 9.27 -0.60
N MET A 64 5.96 9.68 -1.41
CA MET A 64 4.58 9.19 -1.32
C MET A 64 4.50 7.69 -1.58
N LEU A 65 5.13 7.21 -2.66
CA LEU A 65 5.12 5.80 -3.02
C LEU A 65 5.77 4.94 -1.95
N LYS A 66 6.88 5.39 -1.36
CA LYS A 66 7.55 4.70 -0.25
C LYS A 66 6.67 4.59 1.00
N LYS A 67 5.91 5.64 1.35
CA LYS A 67 5.00 5.61 2.50
C LYS A 67 3.79 4.70 2.26
N ILE A 68 3.20 4.76 1.06
CA ILE A 68 2.04 3.93 0.70
C ILE A 68 2.43 2.45 0.66
N SER A 69 3.57 2.11 0.06
CA SER A 69 4.03 0.70 -0.02
C SER A 69 4.38 0.10 1.34
N ALA A 70 4.77 0.91 2.32
CA ALA A 70 5.04 0.45 3.68
C ALA A 70 3.78 -0.01 4.44
N VAL A 71 2.60 0.48 4.05
CA VAL A 71 1.34 0.21 4.77
C VAL A 71 0.37 -0.66 3.97
N VAL A 72 0.52 -0.72 2.65
CA VAL A 72 -0.42 -1.42 1.76
C VAL A 72 0.24 -2.64 1.16
N ALA A 73 -0.49 -3.76 1.14
CA ALA A 73 -0.06 -4.92 0.39
C ALA A 73 0.00 -4.52 -1.08
N THR A 74 1.11 -4.77 -1.76
CA THR A 74 1.35 -4.40 -3.17
C THR A 74 0.19 -4.74 -4.11
N SER A 75 -0.66 -5.71 -3.74
CA SER A 75 -1.90 -6.09 -4.43
C SER A 75 -3.07 -5.11 -4.36
N ASN A 76 -3.00 -4.01 -3.59
CA ASN A 76 -4.11 -3.03 -3.42
C ASN A 76 -3.73 -1.60 -3.85
N ILE A 77 -2.67 -1.43 -4.64
CA ILE A 77 -2.19 -0.12 -5.10
C ILE A 77 -2.49 0.05 -6.59
N GLY A 78 -3.39 0.97 -6.92
CA GLY A 78 -3.67 1.40 -8.29
C GLY A 78 -2.84 2.64 -8.65
N PHE A 79 -1.98 2.51 -9.66
CA PHE A 79 -1.23 3.63 -10.22
C PHE A 79 -1.94 4.16 -11.46
N ILE A 80 -2.34 5.43 -11.46
CA ILE A 80 -2.83 6.10 -12.66
C ILE A 80 -1.72 7.05 -13.14
N GLY A 81 -0.83 6.51 -13.98
CA GLY A 81 0.04 7.28 -14.86
C GLY A 81 -0.52 7.20 -16.28
N ASN A 82 -0.30 8.21 -17.11
CA ASN A 82 -0.71 8.21 -18.50
C ASN A 82 -0.09 6.97 -19.20
N GLU A 83 -0.87 5.90 -19.40
CA GLU A 83 -0.47 4.72 -20.18
C GLU A 83 -0.24 5.18 -21.64
N GLN A 84 0.98 5.61 -21.92
CA GLN A 84 1.55 5.59 -23.26
C GLN A 84 2.86 4.81 -23.22
N ALA A 85 2.79 3.54 -22.82
CA ALA A 85 3.67 2.56 -23.43
C ALA A 85 2.94 2.09 -24.69
N SER A 86 3.15 2.81 -25.80
CA SER A 86 2.61 2.43 -27.10
C SER A 86 2.93 0.97 -27.39
N GLU A 87 1.91 0.18 -27.73
CA GLU A 87 2.08 -0.91 -28.70
C GLU A 87 2.75 -0.33 -29.94
N LYS A 88 3.98 -0.76 -30.22
CA LYS A 88 4.74 -0.64 -31.49
C LYS A 88 6.14 -1.21 -31.22
N LYS A 89 6.65 -2.25 -31.88
CA LYS A 89 6.29 -2.97 -33.10
C LYS A 89 7.03 -4.30 -33.07
#